data_AF-A0A1B6DDE4-F1
#
_entry.id   AF-A0A1B6DDE4-F1
#
_cell.length_a   1.000
_cell.length_b   1.000
_cell.length_c   1.000
_cell.angle_alpha   90.00
_cell.angle_beta   90.00
_cell.angle_gamma   90.00
#
_symmetry.space_group_name_H-M   'P 1'
#
loop_
_entity.id
_entity.type
_entity.pdbx_description
1 polymer ?
#
loop_
_entity_poly.entity_id
_entity_poly.type
_entity_poly.pdbx_seq_one_letter_code
_entity_poly.pdbx_strand_id
1 'polypeptide(L)'
;LSSRGTIVVFSLFLLITFIYPGQFTVKLMGIEEFFTDITTDIHNKLNGTCPEVCSNRSIIEQFGFLKLLVRQIVQLGKTDGQFFFGPDRPEVLKAVGAIDSEFVRINLTRRILKTVFGLKKNEVKVYQEVYDEIRRMLDDLKYTLEM
;
A
#
# COMPACT_ATOMS: atom_id res chain seq x y z
N LEU A 1 -7.89 9.55 17.42
CA LEU A 1 -6.88 10.59 17.11
C LEU A 1 -7.40 11.47 15.96
N SER A 2 -7.33 12.79 16.08
CA SER A 2 -7.81 13.76 15.07
C SER A 2 -7.09 13.57 13.74
N SER A 3 -7.83 13.61 12.61
CA SER A 3 -7.29 13.37 11.25
C SER A 3 -6.13 14.28 10.85
N ARG A 4 -5.99 15.44 11.52
CA ARG A 4 -4.88 16.37 11.34
C ARG A 4 -3.56 15.83 11.92
N GLY A 5 -3.62 15.08 13.02
CA GLY A 5 -2.44 14.47 13.65
C GLY A 5 -1.81 13.40 12.75
N THR A 6 -2.64 12.56 12.13
CA THR A 6 -2.17 11.49 11.23
C THR A 6 -1.52 12.05 9.96
N ILE A 7 -2.04 13.15 9.40
CA ILE A 7 -1.47 13.79 8.21
C ILE A 7 -0.14 14.46 8.52
N VAL A 8 -0.01 15.12 9.68
CA VAL A 8 1.26 15.74 10.10
C VAL A 8 2.31 14.67 10.36
N VAL A 9 1.95 13.57 11.05
CA VAL A 9 2.87 12.44 11.29
C VAL A 9 3.28 11.78 9.96
N PHE A 10 2.34 11.56 9.05
CA PHE A 10 2.63 11.00 7.72
C PHE A 10 3.53 11.93 6.90
N SER A 11 3.30 13.24 6.93
CA SER A 11 4.12 14.22 6.22
C SER A 11 5.53 14.33 6.80
N LEU A 12 5.65 14.23 8.14
CA LEU A 12 6.93 14.23 8.85
C LEU A 12 7.70 12.92 8.60
N PHE A 13 7.01 11.78 8.58
CA PHE A 13 7.57 10.48 8.22
C PHE A 13 8.12 10.52 6.79
N LEU A 14 7.33 11.02 5.83
CA LEU A 14 7.78 11.22 4.46
C LEU A 14 9.02 12.13 4.40
N LEU A 15 9.03 13.26 5.11
CA LEU A 15 10.18 14.18 5.13
C LEU A 15 11.46 13.52 5.69
N ILE A 16 11.34 12.78 6.80
CA ILE A 16 12.47 12.09 7.44
C ILE A 16 12.97 10.94 6.54
N THR A 17 12.08 10.29 5.78
CA THR A 17 12.45 9.20 4.87
C THR A 17 13.29 9.66 3.66
N PHE A 18 13.31 10.94 3.29
CA PHE A 18 14.12 11.45 2.17
C PHE A 18 15.58 11.75 2.53
N ILE A 19 15.93 11.87 3.82
CA ILE A 19 17.21 12.49 4.23
C ILE A 19 18.34 11.47 4.49
N TYR A 20 18.04 10.20 4.81
CA TYR A 20 19.06 9.22 5.22
C TYR A 20 19.15 8.00 4.28
N PRO A 21 20.31 7.77 3.61
CA PRO A 21 20.51 6.63 2.70
C PRO A 21 20.74 5.27 3.39
N GLY A 22 20.84 5.22 4.73
CA GLY A 22 21.18 3.99 5.50
C GLY A 22 20.02 3.32 6.23
N GLN A 23 18.76 3.63 5.89
CA GLN A 23 17.57 3.16 6.63
C GLN A 23 16.55 2.44 5.75
N PHE A 24 16.98 1.80 4.66
CA PHE A 24 16.08 1.14 3.71
C PHE A 24 15.12 0.16 4.41
N THR A 25 15.65 -0.72 5.26
CA THR A 25 14.86 -1.73 5.99
C THR A 25 13.85 -1.09 6.94
N VAL A 26 14.22 -0.02 7.64
CA VAL A 26 13.30 0.71 8.55
C VAL A 26 12.19 1.40 7.76
N LYS A 27 12.50 1.98 6.59
CA LYS A 27 11.51 2.59 5.70
C LYS A 27 10.54 1.53 5.16
N LEU A 28 11.05 0.35 4.79
CA LEU A 28 10.24 -0.74 4.29
C LEU A 28 9.30 -1.30 5.36
N MET A 29 9.77 -1.47 6.61
CA MET A 29 8.92 -1.87 7.74
C MET A 29 7.78 -0.87 7.97
N GLY A 30 8.07 0.44 7.98
CA GLY A 30 7.03 1.45 8.13
C GLY A 30 6.00 1.39 7.00
N ILE A 31 6.45 1.18 5.76
CA ILE A 31 5.53 0.99 4.62
C ILE A 31 4.66 -0.26 4.81
N GLU A 32 5.24 -1.38 5.22
CA GLU A 32 4.52 -2.63 5.49
C GLU A 32 3.45 -2.47 6.57
N GLU A 33 3.78 -1.77 7.68
CA GLU A 33 2.82 -1.45 8.75
C GLU A 33 1.65 -0.61 8.23
N PHE A 34 1.92 0.49 7.51
CA PHE A 34 0.85 1.33 6.94
C PHE A 34 0.02 0.59 5.90
N PHE A 35 0.64 -0.29 5.12
CA PHE A 35 -0.06 -1.12 4.15
C PHE A 35 -1.05 -2.06 4.86
N THR A 36 -0.57 -2.74 5.91
CA THR A 36 -1.36 -3.67 6.73
C THR A 36 -2.50 -2.97 7.46
N ASP A 37 -2.29 -1.75 7.96
CA ASP A 37 -3.34 -0.96 8.60
C ASP A 37 -4.48 -0.65 7.61
N ILE A 38 -4.14 -0.26 6.38
CA ILE A 38 -5.13 0.04 5.35
C ILE A 38 -5.86 -1.25 4.92
N THR A 39 -5.14 -2.36 4.70
CA THR A 39 -5.80 -3.63 4.33
C THR A 39 -6.69 -4.15 5.45
N THR A 40 -6.30 -3.96 6.71
CA THR A 40 -7.09 -4.32 7.89
C THR A 40 -8.38 -3.49 7.97
N ASP A 41 -8.32 -2.19 7.73
CA ASP A 41 -9.53 -1.34 7.68
C ASP A 41 -10.49 -1.78 6.57
N ILE A 42 -9.97 -2.16 5.40
CA ILE A 42 -10.77 -2.72 4.30
C ILE A 42 -11.43 -4.04 4.74
N HIS A 43 -10.69 -4.95 5.36
CA HIS A 43 -11.23 -6.22 5.85
C HIS A 43 -12.30 -6.03 6.94
N ASN A 44 -12.10 -5.08 7.85
CA ASN A 44 -13.09 -4.76 8.87
C ASN A 44 -14.38 -4.23 8.26
N LYS A 45 -14.29 -3.39 7.22
CA LYS A 45 -15.46 -2.95 6.44
C LYS A 45 -16.14 -4.11 5.72
N LEU A 46 -15.39 -5.03 5.12
CA LEU A 46 -15.93 -6.22 4.45
C LEU A 46 -16.73 -7.10 5.40
N ASN A 47 -16.21 -7.31 6.60
CA ASN A 47 -16.82 -8.21 7.59
C ASN A 47 -17.91 -7.54 8.43
N GLY A 48 -18.15 -6.24 8.23
CA GLY A 48 -19.07 -5.47 9.09
C GLY A 48 -18.59 -5.37 10.54
N THR A 49 -17.32 -5.69 10.82
CA THR A 49 -16.70 -5.65 12.14
C THR A 49 -15.99 -4.32 12.37
N CYS A 50 -16.42 -3.26 11.69
CA CYS A 50 -15.82 -1.94 11.83
C CYS A 50 -15.97 -1.46 13.28
N PRO A 51 -14.86 -1.28 14.02
CA PRO A 51 -14.94 -0.60 15.31
C PRO A 51 -15.41 0.85 15.10
N GLU A 52 -15.82 1.53 16.18
CA GLU A 52 -16.20 2.96 16.16
C GLU A 52 -15.14 3.90 15.55
N VAL A 53 -13.92 3.40 15.32
CA VAL A 53 -12.76 4.13 14.79
C VAL A 53 -12.37 3.72 13.36
N CYS A 54 -13.24 3.01 12.62
CA CYS A 54 -12.97 2.72 11.20
C CYS A 54 -12.69 3.99 10.40
N SER A 55 -11.80 3.89 9.41
CA SER A 55 -11.42 5.05 8.61
C SER A 55 -12.64 5.63 7.88
N ASN A 56 -12.87 6.94 8.03
CA ASN A 56 -13.89 7.66 7.24
C ASN A 56 -13.52 7.80 5.75
N ARG A 57 -12.35 7.31 5.33
CA ARG A 57 -11.91 7.34 3.94
C ARG A 57 -12.72 6.36 3.09
N SER A 58 -12.98 6.77 1.86
CA SER A 58 -13.54 5.90 0.82
C SER A 58 -12.53 4.81 0.42
N ILE A 59 -13.04 3.71 -0.13
CA ILE A 59 -12.20 2.61 -0.64
C ILE A 59 -11.26 3.08 -1.76
N ILE A 60 -11.69 4.07 -2.57
CA ILE A 60 -10.85 4.64 -3.64
C ILE A 60 -9.67 5.40 -3.04
N GLU A 61 -9.89 6.22 -2.00
CA GLU A 61 -8.82 6.93 -1.32
C GLU A 61 -7.83 5.95 -0.68
N GLN A 62 -8.35 4.89 -0.03
CA GLN A 62 -7.51 3.84 0.56
C GLN A 62 -6.63 3.15 -0.49
N PHE A 63 -7.20 2.76 -1.63
CA PHE A 63 -6.43 2.20 -2.74
C PHE A 63 -5.44 3.22 -3.34
N GLY A 64 -5.80 4.50 -3.38
CA GLY A 64 -4.87 5.58 -3.74
C GLY A 64 -3.66 5.64 -2.81
N PHE A 65 -3.85 5.48 -1.50
CA PHE A 65 -2.75 5.42 -0.53
C PHE A 65 -1.89 4.16 -0.72
N LEU A 66 -2.51 2.99 -0.89
CA LEU A 66 -1.77 1.74 -1.18
C LEU A 66 -0.89 1.90 -2.43
N LYS A 67 -1.42 2.53 -3.48
CA LYS A 67 -0.66 2.85 -4.69
C LYS A 67 0.57 3.73 -4.41
N LEU A 68 0.42 4.76 -3.59
CA LEU A 68 1.55 5.62 -3.21
C LEU A 68 2.60 4.86 -2.41
N LEU A 69 2.19 4.00 -1.48
CA LEU A 69 3.10 3.16 -0.69
C LEU A 69 3.90 2.21 -1.58
N VAL A 70 3.24 1.46 -2.47
CA VAL A 70 3.92 0.54 -3.41
C VAL A 70 4.87 1.30 -4.34
N ARG A 71 4.45 2.48 -4.84
CA ARG A 71 5.32 3.33 -5.65
C ARG A 71 6.57 3.77 -4.89
N GLN A 72 6.46 4.05 -3.59
CA GLN A 72 7.61 4.39 -2.75
C GLN A 72 8.58 3.22 -2.62
N ILE A 73 8.09 1.99 -2.44
CA ILE A 73 8.97 0.80 -2.42
C ILE A 73 9.74 0.68 -3.73
N VAL A 74 9.04 0.81 -4.86
CA VAL A 74 9.67 0.77 -6.19
C VAL A 74 10.71 1.86 -6.34
N GLN A 75 10.47 3.06 -5.80
CA GLN A 75 11.42 4.17 -5.84
C GLN A 75 12.61 3.97 -4.90
N LEU A 76 12.39 3.48 -3.69
CA LEU A 76 13.46 3.16 -2.73
C LEU A 76 14.43 2.12 -3.30
N GLY A 77 13.89 1.16 -4.05
CA GLY A 77 14.69 0.14 -4.72
C GLY A 77 15.51 0.63 -5.90
N LYS A 78 15.22 1.83 -6.44
CA LYS A 78 15.88 2.37 -7.63
C LYS A 78 16.98 3.35 -7.26
N THR A 79 18.22 3.02 -7.61
CA THR A 79 19.37 3.94 -7.62
C THR A 79 19.79 4.15 -9.08
N ASP A 80 19.82 5.40 -9.56
CA ASP A 80 20.19 5.76 -10.94
C ASP A 80 19.40 5.00 -12.04
N GLY A 81 18.12 4.69 -11.76
CA GLY A 81 17.24 3.97 -12.69
C GLY A 81 17.42 2.45 -12.69
N GLN A 82 18.36 1.91 -11.92
CA GLN A 82 18.55 0.47 -11.72
C GLN A 82 18.10 0.05 -10.33
N PHE A 83 17.59 -1.18 -10.22
CA PHE A 83 17.25 -1.72 -8.92
C PHE A 83 18.52 -2.15 -8.17
N PHE A 84 18.77 -1.55 -7.02
CA PHE A 84 19.92 -1.87 -6.19
C PHE A 84 19.47 -2.08 -4.74
N PHE A 85 19.34 -3.35 -4.36
CA PHE A 85 18.98 -3.76 -3.00
C PHE A 85 20.18 -4.29 -2.20
N GLY A 86 21.33 -4.44 -2.85
CA GLY A 86 22.58 -4.88 -2.22
C GLY A 86 22.39 -6.11 -1.32
N PRO A 87 22.95 -6.11 -0.09
CA PRO A 87 22.83 -7.22 0.85
C PRO A 87 21.42 -7.37 1.46
N ASP A 88 20.58 -6.33 1.43
CA ASP A 88 19.24 -6.33 2.04
C ASP A 88 18.17 -7.02 1.17
N ARG A 89 18.56 -7.50 -0.03
CA ARG A 89 17.65 -8.10 -1.02
C ARG A 89 16.73 -9.19 -0.43
N PRO A 90 17.20 -10.15 0.39
CA PRO A 90 16.33 -11.19 0.97
C PRO A 90 15.23 -10.62 1.87
N GLU A 91 15.56 -9.62 2.68
CA GLU A 91 14.62 -8.91 3.55
C GLU A 91 13.60 -8.12 2.73
N VAL A 92 14.05 -7.47 1.65
CA VAL A 92 13.16 -6.76 0.71
C VAL A 92 12.17 -7.73 0.08
N LEU A 93 12.65 -8.86 -0.44
CA LEU A 93 11.82 -9.87 -1.08
C LEU A 93 10.76 -10.41 -0.12
N LYS A 94 11.13 -10.64 1.15
CA LYS A 94 10.19 -11.08 2.19
C LYS A 94 9.09 -10.05 2.44
N ALA A 95 9.44 -8.79 2.63
CA ALA A 95 8.46 -7.72 2.88
C ALA A 95 7.56 -7.47 1.66
N VAL A 96 8.13 -7.47 0.44
CA VAL A 96 7.35 -7.37 -0.80
C VAL A 96 6.39 -8.56 -0.95
N GLY A 97 6.81 -9.77 -0.58
CA GLY A 97 5.94 -10.94 -0.55
C GLY A 97 4.79 -10.83 0.46
N ALA A 98 5.04 -10.26 1.64
CA ALA A 98 4.00 -10.00 2.64
C ALA A 98 2.98 -8.98 2.14
N ILE A 99 3.44 -7.87 1.56
CA ILE A 99 2.60 -6.84 0.94
C ILE A 99 1.78 -7.41 -0.21
N ASP A 100 2.38 -8.24 -1.07
CA ASP A 100 1.69 -8.91 -2.18
C ASP A 100 0.56 -9.82 -1.68
N SER A 101 0.84 -10.63 -0.65
CA SER A 101 -0.16 -11.48 -0.01
C SER A 101 -1.34 -10.67 0.53
N GLU A 102 -1.07 -9.60 1.28
CA GLU A 102 -2.11 -8.70 1.81
C GLU A 102 -2.89 -7.99 0.70
N PHE A 103 -2.23 -7.59 -0.38
CA PHE A 103 -2.87 -6.96 -1.53
C PHE A 103 -3.83 -7.90 -2.27
N VAL A 104 -3.44 -9.17 -2.45
CA VAL A 104 -4.30 -10.18 -3.09
C VAL A 104 -5.56 -10.44 -2.26
N ARG A 105 -5.45 -10.42 -0.93
CA ARG A 105 -6.60 -10.61 -0.03
C ARG A 105 -7.67 -9.53 -0.17
N ILE A 106 -7.30 -8.32 -0.60
CA ILE A 106 -8.22 -7.21 -0.84
C ILE A 106 -8.64 -7.08 -2.31
N ASN A 107 -8.61 -8.18 -3.08
CA ASN A 107 -9.23 -8.22 -4.41
C ASN A 107 -10.75 -8.25 -4.32
N LEU A 108 -11.39 -7.10 -4.54
CA LEU A 108 -12.83 -6.94 -4.33
C LEU A 108 -13.62 -7.15 -5.61
N THR A 109 -14.64 -7.99 -5.55
CA THR A 109 -15.58 -8.17 -6.67
C THR A 109 -16.43 -6.92 -6.88
N ARG A 110 -16.91 -6.72 -8.12
CA ARG A 110 -17.87 -5.64 -8.45
C ARG A 110 -19.11 -5.64 -7.57
N ARG A 111 -19.55 -6.82 -7.12
CA ARG A 111 -20.70 -6.95 -6.21
C ARG A 111 -20.34 -6.30 -4.86
N ILE A 112 -19.24 -6.71 -4.25
CA ILE A 112 -18.76 -6.17 -2.96
C ILE A 112 -18.56 -4.66 -3.03
N LEU A 113 -17.89 -4.16 -4.09
CA LEU A 113 -17.66 -2.73 -4.28
C LEU A 113 -18.94 -1.90 -4.29
N LYS A 114 -20.03 -2.44 -4.87
CA LYS A 114 -21.33 -1.77 -4.91
C LYS A 114 -22.12 -1.92 -3.63
N THR A 115 -22.13 -3.11 -3.03
CA THR A 115 -23.01 -3.42 -1.90
C THR A 115 -22.43 -3.02 -0.56
N VAL A 116 -21.12 -3.20 -0.36
CA VAL A 116 -20.42 -2.88 0.89
C VAL A 116 -19.89 -1.45 0.85
N PHE A 117 -19.26 -1.06 -0.26
CA PHE A 117 -18.59 0.24 -0.40
C PHE A 117 -19.40 1.29 -1.15
N GLY A 118 -20.61 0.96 -1.63
CA GLY A 118 -21.52 1.92 -2.25
C GLY A 118 -21.01 2.54 -3.56
N LEU A 119 -20.03 1.95 -4.23
CA LEU A 119 -19.41 2.55 -5.41
C LEU A 119 -20.37 2.59 -6.62
N LYS A 120 -20.37 3.72 -7.33
CA LYS A 120 -21.03 3.89 -8.63
C LYS A 120 -20.26 3.17 -9.74
N LYS A 121 -20.88 3.00 -10.90
CA LYS A 121 -20.29 2.26 -12.05
C LYS A 121 -18.95 2.85 -12.50
N ASN A 122 -18.82 4.17 -12.54
CA ASN A 122 -17.58 4.88 -12.87
C ASN A 122 -16.51 4.68 -11.79
N GLU A 123 -16.90 4.73 -10.52
CA GLU A 123 -16.01 4.53 -9.37
C GLU A 123 -15.46 3.11 -9.28
N VAL A 124 -16.26 2.10 -9.63
CA VAL A 124 -15.81 0.71 -9.78
C VAL A 124 -14.72 0.61 -10.85
N LYS A 125 -14.84 1.35 -11.96
CA LYS A 125 -13.80 1.35 -13.01
C LYS A 125 -12.49 1.95 -12.49
N VAL A 126 -12.57 3.08 -11.78
CA VAL A 126 -11.41 3.74 -11.15
C VAL A 126 -10.73 2.79 -10.17
N TYR A 127 -11.50 2.11 -9.31
CA TYR A 127 -10.96 1.10 -8.40
C TYR A 127 -10.17 0.01 -9.16
N GLN A 128 -10.75 -0.53 -10.24
CA GLN A 128 -10.11 -1.58 -11.04
C GLN A 128 -8.81 -1.09 -11.68
N GLU A 129 -8.81 0.11 -12.25
CA GLU A 129 -7.61 0.72 -12.83
C GLU A 129 -6.48 0.90 -11.80
N VAL A 130 -6.82 1.34 -10.58
CA VAL A 130 -5.84 1.48 -9.48
C VAL A 130 -5.35 0.12 -8.99
N TYR A 131 -6.24 -0.86 -8.85
CA TYR A 131 -5.89 -2.23 -8.46
C TYR A 131 -4.87 -2.83 -9.44
N ASP A 132 -5.16 -2.75 -10.74
CA ASP A 132 -4.33 -3.30 -11.81
C ASP A 132 -2.98 -2.60 -11.91
N GLU A 133 -2.90 -1.31 -11.58
CA GLU A 133 -1.64 -0.59 -11.52
C GLU A 133 -0.78 -1.01 -10.32
N ILE A 134 -1.38 -1.16 -9.13
CA ILE A 134 -0.66 -1.68 -7.96
C ILE A 134 -0.14 -3.09 -8.23
N ARG A 135 -1.00 -3.96 -8.80
CA ARG A 135 -0.62 -5.33 -9.14
C ARG A 135 0.61 -5.36 -10.06
N ARG A 136 0.59 -4.58 -11.14
CA ARG A 136 1.72 -4.49 -12.07
C ARG A 136 3.00 -4.02 -11.39
N MET A 137 2.92 -2.99 -10.54
CA MET A 137 4.11 -2.50 -9.81
C MET A 137 4.70 -3.56 -8.87
N LEU A 138 3.85 -4.35 -8.20
CA LEU A 138 4.31 -5.44 -7.33
C LEU A 138 4.91 -6.59 -8.14
N ASP A 139 4.30 -6.96 -9.26
CA ASP A 139 4.80 -8.01 -10.16
C ASP A 139 6.17 -7.64 -10.75
N ASP A 140 6.33 -6.41 -11.26
CA ASP A 140 7.59 -5.90 -11.79
C ASP A 140 8.70 -5.87 -10.71
N LEU A 141 8.33 -5.48 -9.48
CA LEU A 141 9.25 -5.43 -8.35
C LEU A 141 9.70 -6.84 -7.93
N LYS A 142 8.76 -7.79 -7.82
CA LYS A 142 9.07 -9.19 -7.49
C LYS A 142 9.97 -9.82 -8.54
N TYR A 143 9.61 -9.65 -9.82
CA TYR A 143 10.44 -10.13 -10.93
C TYR A 143 11.87 -9.61 -10.81
N THR A 144 12.04 -8.32 -10.51
CA THR A 144 13.38 -7.75 -10.37
C THR A 144 14.14 -8.25 -9.13
N LEU A 145 13.45 -8.58 -8.05
CA LEU A 145 14.08 -9.12 -6.83
C LEU A 145 14.47 -10.60 -6.96
N GLU A 146 13.75 -11.35 -7.80
CA GLU A 146 13.97 -12.78 -8.05
C GLU A 146 15.03 -13.08 -9.13
N MET A 147 15.40 -12.08 -9.94
CA MET A 147 16.51 -12.15 -10.92
C MET A 147 17.89 -11.90 -10.29
#